data_AF-L0IAC5-F1
#
_entry.id   AF-L0IAC5-F1
#
_cell.length_a   1.000
_cell.length_b   1.000
_cell.length_c   1.000
_cell.angle_alpha   90.00
_cell.angle_beta   90.00
_cell.angle_gamma   90.00
#
_symmetry.space_group_name_H-M   'P 1'
#
loop_
_entity.id
_entity.type
_entity.pdbx_description
1 polymer ?
#
loop_
_entity_poly.entity_id
_entity_poly.type
_entity_poly.pdbx_seq_one_letter_code
_entity_poly.pdbx_strand_id
1 'polypeptide(L)'
;MKRRTFVTATAGGLALTAGCMGALGGDDQGRGTVRFYVSDEPNRIDDFETLDVTISTVALKPASEDDEDDANGNESETDDGVTDGDADSENADGNESTEDTDDSTDSADDETAADETDDGEGGDAPEDGRGGWDEYDLDDPTVDLTKLKGPKATVLDELDVPAGEYVAVDMFVSDIHAVLTDGTETTLKIPSERLKIRTPFTVAADEELDFVYDIAPKKAGQSGKYILTPVISESGTEAEIEEVDASSDGGA
;
A
#
# COMPACT_ATOMS: atom_id res chain seq x y z
N MET A 1 18.35 -35.49 22.77
CA MET A 1 16.90 -35.47 23.03
C MET A 1 16.16 -35.38 21.69
N LYS A 2 14.92 -35.85 21.65
CA LYS A 2 14.23 -36.45 20.49
C LYS A 2 14.10 -35.54 19.26
N ARG A 3 14.60 -36.04 18.12
CA ARG A 3 14.28 -35.58 16.75
C ARG A 3 12.90 -36.10 16.37
N ARG A 4 11.93 -35.20 16.17
CA ARG A 4 10.56 -35.53 15.79
C ARG A 4 10.51 -35.66 14.26
N THR A 5 10.37 -36.88 13.78
CA THR A 5 10.07 -37.21 12.39
C THR A 5 8.59 -36.97 12.15
N PHE A 6 8.25 -36.00 11.31
CA PHE A 6 6.90 -35.84 10.78
C PHE A 6 6.78 -36.68 9.51
N VAL A 7 5.82 -37.60 9.52
CA VAL A 7 5.40 -38.39 8.35
C VAL A 7 4.16 -37.71 7.81
N THR A 8 4.27 -37.00 6.70
CA THR A 8 3.11 -36.45 5.99
C THR A 8 2.51 -37.55 5.13
N ALA A 9 1.32 -38.01 5.53
CA ALA A 9 0.50 -38.91 4.76
C ALA A 9 -0.26 -38.11 3.69
N THR A 10 0.02 -38.37 2.43
CA THR A 10 -0.79 -37.95 1.29
C THR A 10 -2.10 -38.73 1.27
N ALA A 11 -3.21 -38.06 1.56
CA ALA A 11 -4.56 -38.55 1.27
C ALA A 11 -5.11 -37.76 0.08
N GLY A 12 -5.41 -38.48 -1.01
CA GLY A 12 -5.97 -37.90 -2.22
C GLY A 12 -7.48 -37.68 -2.14
N GLY A 13 -7.91 -36.61 -2.81
CA GLY A 13 -9.05 -36.60 -3.73
C GLY A 13 -10.46 -36.61 -3.15
N LEU A 14 -11.15 -35.46 -3.26
CA LEU A 14 -12.50 -35.42 -3.82
C LEU A 14 -12.75 -34.04 -4.45
N ALA A 15 -12.73 -34.00 -5.79
CA ALA A 15 -13.26 -32.87 -6.54
C ALA A 15 -14.79 -32.91 -6.48
N LEU A 16 -15.40 -31.89 -5.88
CA LEU A 16 -16.82 -31.60 -6.08
C LEU A 16 -16.91 -30.54 -7.16
N THR A 17 -17.22 -30.97 -8.38
CA THR A 17 -17.65 -30.09 -9.45
C THR A 17 -19.06 -29.57 -9.12
N ALA A 18 -19.16 -28.37 -8.57
CA ALA A 18 -20.43 -27.63 -8.54
C ALA A 18 -20.69 -27.07 -9.94
N GLY A 19 -21.82 -27.48 -10.52
CA GLY A 19 -22.20 -27.18 -11.89
C GLY A 19 -22.78 -25.78 -12.08
N CYS A 20 -22.62 -25.29 -13.30
CA CYS A 20 -23.28 -24.10 -13.83
C CYS A 20 -24.81 -24.21 -13.73
N MET A 21 -25.45 -23.27 -13.03
CA MET A 21 -26.84 -22.87 -13.21
C MET A 21 -26.84 -21.38 -13.60
N GLY A 22 -27.39 -21.06 -14.75
CA GLY A 22 -27.18 -19.78 -15.42
C GLY A 22 -28.02 -18.60 -14.93
N ALA A 23 -27.54 -17.42 -15.34
CA ALA A 23 -28.29 -16.24 -15.78
C ALA A 23 -29.41 -15.73 -14.85
N LEU A 24 -29.02 -14.86 -13.92
CA LEU A 24 -29.77 -13.66 -13.54
C LEU A 24 -28.74 -12.52 -13.40
N GLY A 25 -28.90 -11.47 -14.19
CA GLY A 25 -28.11 -10.25 -14.05
C GLY A 25 -28.43 -9.57 -12.72
N GLY A 26 -27.37 -9.15 -12.04
CA GLY A 26 -27.38 -8.48 -10.75
C GLY A 26 -26.01 -8.69 -10.12
N ASP A 27 -25.17 -7.67 -10.20
CA ASP A 27 -23.85 -7.54 -9.55
C ASP A 27 -23.95 -7.48 -8.01
N ASP A 28 -24.90 -8.21 -7.43
CA ASP A 28 -25.08 -8.37 -6.00
C ASP A 28 -24.41 -9.70 -5.61
N GLN A 29 -23.08 -9.76 -5.73
CA GLN A 29 -22.31 -10.92 -5.28
C GLN A 29 -22.35 -11.07 -3.74
N GLY A 30 -23.12 -10.24 -3.04
CA GLY A 30 -23.04 -10.05 -1.60
C GLY A 30 -21.79 -9.25 -1.25
N ARG A 31 -21.67 -8.84 0.01
CA ARG A 31 -20.49 -8.14 0.52
C ARG A 31 -20.00 -8.86 1.76
N GLY A 32 -18.70 -8.82 1.98
CA GLY A 32 -18.05 -9.30 3.20
C GLY A 32 -17.39 -8.14 3.94
N THR A 33 -16.98 -8.38 5.18
CA THR A 33 -16.24 -7.42 5.99
C THR A 33 -14.76 -7.79 5.98
N VAL A 34 -13.88 -6.85 5.61
CA VAL A 34 -12.43 -7.05 5.67
C VAL A 34 -11.85 -6.16 6.75
N ARG A 35 -11.30 -6.76 7.81
CA ARG A 35 -10.58 -6.06 8.86
C ARG A 35 -9.12 -5.91 8.41
N PHE A 36 -8.71 -4.70 8.09
CA PHE A 36 -7.35 -4.41 7.65
C PHE A 36 -6.46 -4.11 8.83
N TYR A 37 -5.35 -4.84 8.95
CA TYR A 37 -4.35 -4.63 9.97
C TYR A 37 -3.05 -4.16 9.36
N VAL A 38 -2.26 -3.47 10.17
CA VAL A 38 -0.88 -3.12 9.87
C VAL A 38 0.06 -3.70 10.92
N SER A 39 1.22 -4.22 10.49
CA SER A 39 2.28 -4.78 11.33
C SER A 39 3.67 -4.43 10.79
N ASP A 40 4.72 -4.75 11.55
CA ASP A 40 6.14 -4.63 11.13
C ASP A 40 6.95 -5.91 11.36
N GLU A 41 7.75 -6.28 10.36
CA GLU A 41 8.73 -7.36 10.44
C GLU A 41 9.81 -7.08 11.51
N PRO A 42 10.03 -8.00 12.47
CA PRO A 42 10.94 -7.77 13.58
C PRO A 42 12.40 -7.57 13.10
N ASN A 43 13.14 -6.74 13.83
CA ASN A 43 14.54 -6.37 13.61
C ASN A 43 14.82 -5.46 12.40
N ARG A 44 13.78 -5.00 11.70
CA ARG A 44 13.94 -4.09 10.55
C ARG A 44 13.78 -2.63 10.94
N ILE A 45 13.12 -2.37 12.06
CA ILE A 45 12.79 -1.04 12.57
C ILE A 45 13.62 -0.61 13.80
N ASP A 46 14.60 -1.39 14.23
CA ASP A 46 15.33 -1.16 15.50
C ASP A 46 16.19 0.12 15.50
N ASP A 47 16.49 0.67 14.32
CA ASP A 47 17.20 1.95 14.19
C ASP A 47 16.30 3.16 14.56
N PHE A 48 14.98 2.96 14.69
CA PHE A 48 13.98 3.99 14.97
C PHE A 48 13.54 4.00 16.44
N GLU A 49 13.45 5.21 17.01
CA GLU A 49 12.77 5.47 18.27
C GLU A 49 11.26 5.53 18.06
N THR A 50 10.80 6.22 17.01
CA THR A 50 9.41 6.26 16.56
C THR A 50 9.36 6.21 15.04
N LEU A 51 8.32 5.56 14.50
CA LEU A 51 8.01 5.56 13.09
C LEU A 51 6.49 5.62 12.95
N ASP A 52 5.98 6.85 12.94
CA ASP A 52 4.58 7.13 12.76
C ASP A 52 4.27 7.18 11.26
N VAL A 53 3.29 6.39 10.84
CA VAL A 53 2.83 6.28 9.46
C VAL A 53 1.34 6.59 9.43
N THR A 54 0.94 7.54 8.59
CA THR A 54 -0.45 7.91 8.38
C THR A 54 -0.94 7.31 7.06
N ILE A 55 -1.98 6.48 7.12
CA ILE A 55 -2.51 5.75 5.96
C ILE A 55 -3.81 6.40 5.52
N SER A 56 -3.90 6.85 4.28
CA SER A 56 -5.11 7.53 3.78
C SER A 56 -6.13 6.59 3.16
N THR A 57 -5.65 5.61 2.39
CA THR A 57 -6.51 4.83 1.48
C THR A 57 -5.97 3.41 1.30
N VAL A 58 -6.87 2.45 1.18
CA VAL A 58 -6.60 1.09 0.70
C VAL A 58 -7.34 0.87 -0.61
N ALA A 59 -6.65 0.33 -1.62
CA ALA A 59 -7.22 -0.01 -2.91
C ALA A 59 -7.07 -1.51 -3.18
N LEU A 60 -8.17 -2.16 -3.56
CA LEU A 60 -8.23 -3.58 -3.85
C LEU A 60 -8.43 -3.78 -5.36
N LYS A 61 -7.69 -4.71 -5.97
CA LYS A 61 -7.86 -5.06 -7.38
C LYS A 61 -8.67 -6.36 -7.50
N PRO A 62 -9.93 -6.31 -7.95
CA PRO A 62 -10.67 -7.51 -8.29
C PRO A 62 -9.94 -8.31 -9.36
N ALA A 63 -10.06 -9.64 -9.31
CA ALA A 63 -9.60 -10.51 -10.38
C ALA A 63 -10.47 -10.27 -11.63
N SER A 64 -9.88 -9.80 -12.71
CA SER A 64 -10.53 -9.79 -14.02
C SER A 64 -9.93 -10.86 -14.93
N GLU A 65 -10.73 -11.38 -15.86
CA GLU A 65 -10.29 -12.43 -16.82
C GLU A 65 -9.15 -11.94 -17.75
N ASP A 66 -8.86 -10.65 -17.76
CA ASP A 66 -7.87 -9.98 -18.62
C ASP A 66 -6.61 -9.50 -17.86
N ASP A 67 -6.47 -9.83 -16.57
CA ASP A 67 -5.27 -9.49 -15.80
C ASP A 67 -4.11 -10.43 -16.18
N GLU A 68 -3.42 -10.10 -17.26
CA GLU A 68 -2.11 -10.69 -17.55
C GLU A 68 -1.16 -10.38 -16.38
N ASP A 69 -0.64 -11.43 -15.78
CA ASP A 69 0.21 -11.43 -14.60
C ASP A 69 1.33 -10.37 -14.68
N ASP A 70 1.19 -9.26 -13.94
CA ASP A 70 2.34 -8.48 -13.46
C ASP A 70 3.01 -9.27 -12.31
N ALA A 71 3.45 -10.49 -12.65
CA ALA A 71 4.22 -11.35 -11.78
C ALA A 71 5.56 -10.70 -11.47
N ASN A 72 5.69 -10.17 -10.25
CA ASN A 72 6.94 -9.98 -9.49
C ASN A 72 8.23 -10.00 -10.32
N GLY A 73 8.51 -8.89 -11.00
CA GLY A 73 9.87 -8.50 -11.33
C GLY A 73 10.57 -8.04 -10.06
N ASN A 74 11.13 -8.98 -9.28
CA ASN A 74 12.20 -8.68 -8.34
C ASN A 74 13.34 -8.05 -9.15
N GLU A 75 13.40 -6.72 -9.22
CA GLU A 75 14.54 -5.97 -9.73
C GLU A 75 15.69 -6.10 -8.72
N SER A 76 16.33 -7.27 -8.79
CA SER A 76 17.70 -7.47 -8.35
C SER A 76 18.59 -6.71 -9.33
N GLU A 77 18.69 -5.38 -9.18
CA GLU A 77 19.73 -4.64 -9.88
C GLU A 77 21.08 -4.92 -9.20
N THR A 78 21.90 -5.62 -9.97
CA THR A 78 23.25 -6.04 -9.66
C THR A 78 24.17 -4.89 -9.28
N ASP A 79 25.02 -5.19 -8.30
CA ASP A 79 26.33 -4.64 -8.05
C ASP A 79 27.09 -4.30 -9.36
N ASP A 80 27.29 -3.00 -9.61
CA ASP A 80 28.37 -2.52 -10.48
C ASP A 80 29.36 -1.75 -9.61
N GLY A 81 30.22 -2.51 -8.93
CA GLY A 81 31.47 -2.01 -8.42
C GLY A 81 32.42 -1.65 -9.57
N VAL A 82 32.67 -0.36 -9.75
CA VAL A 82 33.92 0.12 -10.35
C VAL A 82 34.57 1.10 -9.39
N THR A 83 35.58 0.59 -8.69
CA THR A 83 36.63 1.37 -8.07
C THR A 83 37.65 1.77 -9.12
N ASP A 84 37.93 3.07 -9.22
CA ASP A 84 39.24 3.70 -9.43
C ASP A 84 38.94 5.21 -9.45
N GLY A 85 39.47 6.06 -8.59
CA GLY A 85 40.88 6.20 -8.28
C GLY A 85 41.38 7.49 -8.94
N ASP A 86 41.81 8.43 -8.10
CA ASP A 86 42.76 9.51 -8.40
C ASP A 86 42.24 10.93 -8.78
N ALA A 87 42.37 11.80 -7.77
CA ALA A 87 43.17 13.03 -7.76
C ALA A 87 42.76 14.27 -8.59
N ASP A 88 42.40 15.30 -7.82
CA ASP A 88 43.07 16.61 -7.75
C ASP A 88 42.72 17.75 -8.74
N SER A 89 42.72 18.93 -8.13
CA SER A 89 43.02 20.26 -8.68
C SER A 89 41.89 21.10 -9.29
N GLU A 90 41.43 22.05 -8.46
CA GLU A 90 41.40 23.50 -8.69
C GLU A 90 41.23 24.00 -10.15
N ASN A 91 40.14 24.73 -10.45
CA ASN A 91 40.29 26.12 -10.89
C ASN A 91 38.98 26.93 -10.87
N ALA A 92 39.16 28.22 -10.63
CA ALA A 92 38.16 29.26 -10.61
C ALA A 92 37.83 29.82 -12.01
N ASP A 93 36.85 30.72 -11.99
CA ASP A 93 36.65 31.87 -12.90
C ASP A 93 35.80 31.65 -14.16
N GLY A 94 34.96 32.64 -14.47
CA GLY A 94 34.42 32.81 -15.83
C GLY A 94 32.98 33.30 -15.98
N ASN A 95 32.82 34.62 -15.88
CA ASN A 95 31.69 35.47 -16.25
C ASN A 95 31.17 35.33 -17.71
N GLU A 96 30.02 36.01 -17.98
CA GLU A 96 29.35 36.39 -19.26
C GLU A 96 28.32 35.40 -19.81
N SER A 97 27.19 35.77 -20.43
CA SER A 97 26.37 36.99 -20.58
C SER A 97 25.23 36.64 -21.58
N THR A 98 24.21 37.50 -21.67
CA THR A 98 23.19 37.68 -22.73
C THR A 98 21.96 36.74 -22.73
N GLU A 99 20.77 37.26 -22.39
CA GLU A 99 19.74 37.92 -23.27
C GLU A 99 18.95 36.85 -24.07
N ASP A 100 17.64 36.86 -24.29
CA ASP A 100 16.50 37.77 -24.08
C ASP A 100 15.24 36.95 -24.51
N THR A 101 14.06 37.57 -24.49
CA THR A 101 12.81 37.21 -25.24
C THR A 101 11.76 36.51 -24.38
N ASP A 102 10.50 36.93 -24.26
CA ASP A 102 9.76 38.12 -24.67
C ASP A 102 8.41 38.02 -23.93
N ASP A 103 8.01 39.13 -23.31
CA ASP A 103 6.74 39.33 -22.63
C ASP A 103 5.76 39.95 -23.62
N SER A 104 4.59 39.33 -23.79
CA SER A 104 3.42 39.99 -24.36
C SER A 104 2.14 39.32 -23.90
N THR A 105 1.56 39.95 -22.89
CA THR A 105 0.16 39.89 -22.46
C THR A 105 -0.84 40.37 -23.52
N ASP A 106 -2.07 39.84 -23.40
CA ASP A 106 -3.38 40.53 -23.54
C ASP A 106 -4.34 40.03 -24.64
N SER A 107 -5.45 39.41 -24.22
CA SER A 107 -6.80 39.90 -24.54
C SER A 107 -7.88 39.04 -23.88
N ALA A 108 -8.81 39.75 -23.26
CA ALA A 108 -9.94 39.27 -22.48
C ALA A 108 -11.20 39.00 -23.33
N ASP A 109 -12.15 38.33 -22.66
CA ASP A 109 -13.61 38.52 -22.69
C ASP A 109 -14.42 37.93 -23.86
N ASP A 110 -15.23 36.91 -23.55
CA ASP A 110 -16.57 36.76 -24.15
C ASP A 110 -17.52 36.01 -23.18
N GLU A 111 -18.48 36.76 -22.68
CA GLU A 111 -19.60 36.39 -21.82
C GLU A 111 -20.66 35.62 -22.62
N THR A 112 -21.14 34.46 -22.17
CA THR A 112 -22.51 34.02 -22.47
C THR A 112 -23.17 33.30 -21.31
N ALA A 113 -24.44 33.68 -21.10
CA ALA A 113 -25.21 33.54 -19.89
C ALA A 113 -25.90 32.17 -19.71
N ALA A 114 -26.24 31.96 -18.42
CA ALA A 114 -27.17 31.02 -17.80
C ALA A 114 -28.27 30.39 -18.68
N ASP A 115 -28.49 29.10 -18.42
CA ASP A 115 -29.83 28.49 -18.47
C ASP A 115 -29.98 27.51 -17.30
N GLU A 116 -31.07 27.67 -16.56
CA GLU A 116 -31.50 26.88 -15.40
C GLU A 116 -32.65 25.98 -15.86
N THR A 117 -32.50 24.67 -15.71
CA THR A 117 -33.50 23.58 -15.53
C THR A 117 -32.68 22.29 -15.69
N ASP A 118 -32.83 21.19 -14.98
CA ASP A 118 -34.02 20.49 -14.49
C ASP A 118 -33.49 19.36 -13.59
N ASP A 119 -34.24 19.10 -12.55
CA ASP A 119 -34.28 17.95 -11.65
C ASP A 119 -34.05 16.58 -12.30
N GLY A 120 -33.11 15.82 -11.71
CA GLY A 120 -32.97 14.39 -11.92
C GLY A 120 -32.19 13.76 -10.77
N GLU A 121 -32.91 13.17 -9.81
CA GLU A 121 -32.38 12.17 -8.89
C GLU A 121 -31.75 11.02 -9.69
N GLY A 122 -30.43 10.94 -9.63
CA GLY A 122 -29.61 9.82 -10.06
C GLY A 122 -28.30 9.97 -9.31
N GLY A 123 -28.23 9.42 -8.11
CA GLY A 123 -26.98 9.30 -7.36
C GLY A 123 -26.09 8.28 -8.04
N ASP A 124 -25.55 8.64 -9.20
CA ASP A 124 -24.36 8.00 -9.73
C ASP A 124 -23.21 8.55 -8.88
N ALA A 125 -22.78 7.75 -7.91
CA ALA A 125 -21.52 7.96 -7.24
C ALA A 125 -20.44 8.20 -8.32
N PRO A 126 -19.54 9.18 -8.16
CA PRO A 126 -18.45 9.30 -9.10
C PRO A 126 -17.69 7.96 -9.15
N GLU A 127 -17.56 7.38 -10.33
CA GLU A 127 -16.54 6.37 -10.61
C GLU A 127 -15.21 7.11 -10.81
N ASP A 128 -14.68 7.71 -9.74
CA ASP A 128 -13.37 8.35 -9.71
C ASP A 128 -12.24 7.38 -9.32
N GLY A 129 -12.57 6.11 -9.11
CA GLY A 129 -11.60 5.04 -8.91
C GLY A 129 -10.70 4.82 -10.12
N ARG A 130 -9.45 4.45 -9.87
CA ARG A 130 -8.56 3.89 -10.90
C ARG A 130 -9.31 2.73 -11.54
N GLY A 131 -9.63 2.80 -12.84
CA GLY A 131 -10.42 1.77 -13.50
C GLY A 131 -9.95 0.35 -13.14
N GLY A 132 -10.87 -0.44 -12.57
CA GLY A 132 -10.58 -1.80 -12.09
C GLY A 132 -10.00 -1.91 -10.68
N TRP A 133 -10.07 -0.86 -9.85
CA TRP A 133 -9.75 -0.90 -8.42
C TRP A 133 -10.93 -0.40 -7.59
N ASP A 134 -11.22 -1.09 -6.50
CA ASP A 134 -12.11 -0.63 -5.44
C ASP A 134 -11.27 0.15 -4.41
N GLU A 135 -11.51 1.45 -4.24
CA GLU A 135 -10.77 2.32 -3.32
C GLU A 135 -11.59 2.62 -2.05
N TYR A 136 -10.92 2.62 -0.90
CA TYR A 136 -11.52 2.81 0.43
C TYR A 136 -10.68 3.79 1.23
N ASP A 137 -11.26 4.93 1.61
CA ASP A 137 -10.63 5.91 2.49
C ASP A 137 -10.70 5.49 3.94
N LEU A 138 -9.62 5.69 4.70
CA LEU A 138 -9.47 5.17 6.06
C LEU A 138 -9.58 6.22 7.17
N ASP A 139 -9.97 7.46 6.89
CA ASP A 139 -9.94 8.58 7.86
C ASP A 139 -8.52 8.92 8.41
N ASP A 140 -7.47 8.64 7.63
CA ASP A 140 -6.07 8.96 7.94
C ASP A 140 -5.55 8.46 9.32
N PRO A 141 -5.68 7.17 9.70
CA PRO A 141 -5.13 6.62 10.93
C PRO A 141 -3.62 6.74 10.92
N THR A 142 -3.08 7.28 12.03
CA THR A 142 -1.64 7.30 12.31
C THR A 142 -1.27 6.17 13.27
N VAL A 143 -0.30 5.34 12.86
CA VAL A 143 0.20 4.21 13.66
C VAL A 143 1.71 4.31 13.87
N ASP A 144 2.16 4.00 15.09
CA ASP A 144 3.60 3.89 15.40
C ASP A 144 4.07 2.45 15.17
N LEU A 145 4.72 2.20 14.04
CA LEU A 145 5.17 0.86 13.64
C LEU A 145 6.19 0.27 14.63
N THR A 146 6.91 1.10 15.40
CA THR A 146 7.86 0.59 16.39
C THR A 146 7.19 -0.21 17.51
N LYS A 147 5.88 -0.05 17.69
CA LYS A 147 5.04 -0.78 18.64
C LYS A 147 4.48 -2.10 18.08
N LEU A 148 4.58 -2.31 16.77
CA LEU A 148 3.90 -3.38 16.02
C LEU A 148 4.85 -4.48 15.54
N LYS A 149 5.94 -4.72 16.28
CA LYS A 149 6.96 -5.70 15.88
C LYS A 149 6.45 -7.14 15.98
N GLY A 150 6.68 -7.94 14.94
CA GLY A 150 6.32 -9.35 14.91
C GLY A 150 4.81 -9.54 14.67
N PRO A 151 4.12 -10.45 15.38
CA PRO A 151 2.69 -10.68 15.16
C PRO A 151 1.82 -9.51 15.64
N LYS A 152 2.39 -8.50 16.29
CA LYS A 152 1.62 -7.39 16.83
C LYS A 152 1.06 -6.55 15.69
N ALA A 153 -0.25 -6.42 15.65
CA ALA A 153 -0.91 -5.69 14.59
C ALA A 153 -2.02 -4.80 15.14
N THR A 154 -2.23 -3.66 14.49
CA THR A 154 -3.30 -2.72 14.81
C THR A 154 -4.29 -2.68 13.66
N VAL A 155 -5.58 -2.70 13.98
CA VAL A 155 -6.66 -2.49 13.00
C VAL A 155 -6.57 -1.05 12.47
N LEU A 156 -6.52 -0.90 11.15
CA LEU A 156 -6.66 0.38 10.47
C LEU A 156 -8.14 0.74 10.31
N ASP A 157 -8.91 -0.18 9.73
CA ASP A 157 -10.36 -0.03 9.52
C ASP A 157 -11.03 -1.38 9.22
N GLU A 158 -12.36 -1.39 9.28
CA GLU A 158 -13.23 -2.51 8.89
C GLU A 158 -14.01 -2.14 7.64
N LEU A 159 -13.58 -2.68 6.49
CA LEU A 159 -14.11 -2.30 5.19
C LEU A 159 -15.25 -3.24 4.79
N ASP A 160 -16.36 -2.67 4.34
CA ASP A 160 -17.40 -3.40 3.64
C ASP A 160 -16.95 -3.57 2.17
N VAL A 161 -16.69 -4.80 1.72
CA VAL A 161 -16.04 -5.11 0.43
C VAL A 161 -16.92 -6.04 -0.39
N PRO A 162 -17.12 -5.81 -1.71
CA PRO A 162 -17.81 -6.77 -2.57
C PRO A 162 -17.23 -8.18 -2.46
N ALA A 163 -18.09 -9.19 -2.36
CA ALA A 163 -17.61 -10.56 -2.40
C ALA A 163 -17.00 -10.86 -3.77
N GLY A 164 -15.85 -11.53 -3.79
CA GLY A 164 -15.08 -11.77 -4.99
C GLY A 164 -13.65 -12.22 -4.73
N GLU A 165 -12.95 -12.55 -5.82
CA GLU A 165 -11.51 -12.80 -5.80
C GLU A 165 -10.77 -11.49 -6.08
N TYR A 166 -9.73 -11.23 -5.30
CA TYR A 166 -8.87 -10.06 -5.40
C TYR A 166 -7.44 -10.51 -5.63
N VAL A 167 -6.70 -9.80 -6.48
CA VAL A 167 -5.33 -10.17 -6.87
C VAL A 167 -4.26 -9.23 -6.31
N ALA A 168 -4.67 -8.07 -5.79
CA ALA A 168 -3.74 -7.09 -5.26
C ALA A 168 -4.37 -6.17 -4.22
N VAL A 169 -3.51 -5.65 -3.35
CA VAL A 169 -3.80 -4.59 -2.39
C VAL A 169 -2.73 -3.51 -2.53
N ASP A 170 -3.17 -2.28 -2.80
CA ASP A 170 -2.32 -1.10 -2.77
C ASP A 170 -2.71 -0.25 -1.55
N MET A 171 -1.72 0.22 -0.79
CA MET A 171 -1.93 1.07 0.38
C MET A 171 -1.24 2.42 0.19
N PHE A 172 -1.99 3.49 0.44
CA PHE A 172 -1.56 4.87 0.28
C PHE A 172 -1.22 5.48 1.63
N VAL A 173 -0.03 6.05 1.71
CA VAL A 173 0.48 6.70 2.92
C VAL A 173 0.51 8.20 2.66
N SER A 174 -0.22 8.96 3.48
CA SER A 174 -0.32 10.42 3.36
C SER A 174 0.82 11.13 4.06
N ASP A 175 1.33 10.58 5.17
CA ASP A 175 2.41 11.19 5.95
C ASP A 175 3.29 10.14 6.64
N ILE A 176 4.57 10.48 6.84
CA ILE A 176 5.51 9.68 7.66
C ILE A 176 6.32 10.62 8.54
N HIS A 177 6.30 10.36 9.84
CA HIS A 177 7.19 10.98 10.81
C HIS A 177 8.09 9.91 11.45
N ALA A 178 9.42 10.09 11.33
CA ALA A 178 10.37 9.09 11.78
C ALA A 178 11.53 9.72 12.55
N VAL A 179 11.79 9.19 13.74
CA VAL A 179 12.88 9.58 14.62
C VAL A 179 13.79 8.38 14.82
N LEU A 180 15.08 8.55 14.55
CA LEU A 180 16.09 7.53 14.82
C LEU A 180 16.40 7.44 16.31
N THR A 181 16.96 6.32 16.75
CA THR A 181 17.37 6.09 18.16
C THR A 181 18.42 7.07 18.70
N ASP A 182 19.08 7.85 17.84
CA ASP A 182 19.97 8.95 18.23
C ASP A 182 19.25 10.30 18.37
N GLY A 183 17.93 10.32 18.18
CA GLY A 183 17.05 11.48 18.21
C GLY A 183 16.96 12.26 16.89
N THR A 184 17.61 11.80 15.82
CA THR A 184 17.60 12.49 14.51
C THR A 184 16.32 12.19 13.74
N GLU A 185 15.63 13.22 13.27
CA GLU A 185 14.52 13.08 12.34
C GLU A 185 15.03 12.68 10.94
N THR A 186 14.36 11.73 10.30
CA THR A 186 14.73 11.26 8.96
C THR A 186 13.50 11.11 8.07
N THR A 187 13.70 11.24 6.76
CA THR A 187 12.64 11.06 5.77
C THR A 187 12.77 9.68 5.14
N LEU A 188 11.67 8.93 5.13
CA LEU A 188 11.57 7.67 4.40
C LEU A 188 11.05 7.93 2.98
N LYS A 189 11.56 7.17 2.02
CA LYS A 189 11.01 7.15 0.67
C LYS A 189 9.99 6.03 0.52
N ILE A 190 8.86 6.31 -0.09
CA ILE A 190 7.90 5.31 -0.54
C ILE A 190 8.06 5.16 -2.06
N PRO A 191 8.47 3.98 -2.56
CA PRO A 191 8.54 3.75 -3.99
C PRO A 191 7.14 3.87 -4.62
N SER A 192 7.04 4.60 -5.73
CA SER A 192 5.78 4.76 -6.48
C SER A 192 4.60 5.37 -5.69
N GLU A 193 4.89 6.12 -4.62
CA GLU A 193 3.89 6.83 -3.79
C GLU A 193 2.85 5.92 -3.08
N ARG A 194 2.98 4.60 -3.22
CA ARG A 194 2.10 3.60 -2.60
C ARG A 194 2.82 2.28 -2.38
N LEU A 195 2.42 1.57 -1.35
CA LEU A 195 2.90 0.23 -1.04
C LEU A 195 2.01 -0.78 -1.78
N LYS A 196 2.61 -1.81 -2.39
CA LYS A 196 1.87 -2.75 -3.25
C LYS A 196 2.10 -4.19 -2.81
N ILE A 197 1.02 -4.94 -2.66
CA ILE A 197 1.04 -6.39 -2.43
C ILE A 197 0.24 -7.06 -3.55
N ARG A 198 0.82 -8.12 -4.12
CA ARG A 198 0.26 -8.90 -5.22
C ARG A 198 0.02 -10.34 -4.75
N THR A 199 -0.75 -10.45 -3.66
CA THR A 199 -1.12 -11.74 -3.05
C THR A 199 -2.62 -11.89 -3.22
N PRO A 200 -3.10 -12.95 -3.88
CA PRO A 200 -4.52 -13.14 -4.08
C PRO A 200 -5.23 -13.53 -2.79
N PHE A 201 -6.47 -13.07 -2.64
CA PHE A 201 -7.35 -13.44 -1.53
C PHE A 201 -8.82 -13.41 -1.99
N THR A 202 -9.71 -14.00 -1.19
CA THR A 202 -11.14 -14.08 -1.52
C THR A 202 -11.95 -13.47 -0.39
N VAL A 203 -12.88 -12.57 -0.74
CA VAL A 203 -13.91 -12.06 0.16
C VAL A 203 -15.18 -12.85 -0.09
N ALA A 204 -15.72 -13.48 0.94
CA ALA A 204 -16.99 -14.19 0.85
C ALA A 204 -18.14 -13.31 1.36
N ALA A 205 -19.33 -13.51 0.79
CA ALA A 205 -20.53 -12.79 1.20
C ALA A 205 -20.92 -13.13 2.64
N ASP A 206 -21.28 -12.10 3.42
CA ASP A 206 -21.67 -12.19 4.82
C ASP A 206 -20.61 -12.82 5.74
N GLU A 207 -19.34 -12.87 5.32
CA GLU A 207 -18.21 -13.35 6.11
C GLU A 207 -17.25 -12.21 6.48
N GLU A 208 -16.53 -12.40 7.58
CA GLU A 208 -15.47 -11.51 8.06
C GLU A 208 -14.10 -12.13 7.75
N LEU A 209 -13.18 -11.31 7.25
CA LEU A 209 -11.83 -11.70 6.86
C LEU A 209 -10.81 -10.72 7.47
N ASP A 210 -9.80 -11.25 8.14
CA ASP A 210 -8.65 -10.45 8.55
C ASP A 210 -7.62 -10.42 7.42
N PHE A 211 -7.08 -9.23 7.11
CA PHE A 211 -5.96 -9.05 6.18
C PHE A 211 -4.86 -8.23 6.85
N VAL A 212 -3.66 -8.81 6.97
CA VAL A 212 -2.49 -8.10 7.52
C VAL A 212 -1.65 -7.50 6.41
N TYR A 213 -1.32 -6.23 6.55
CA TYR A 213 -0.39 -5.50 5.70
C TYR A 213 0.90 -5.22 6.47
N ASP A 214 1.90 -6.10 6.31
CA ASP A 214 3.19 -5.92 6.97
C ASP A 214 4.07 -4.95 6.19
N ILE A 215 4.63 -3.96 6.90
CA ILE A 215 5.48 -2.93 6.33
C ILE A 215 6.75 -2.82 7.16
N ALA A 216 7.89 -2.77 6.48
CA ALA A 216 9.17 -2.60 7.14
C ALA A 216 10.06 -1.58 6.41
N PRO A 217 10.82 -0.74 7.16
CA PRO A 217 11.85 0.08 6.55
C PRO A 217 13.03 -0.77 6.05
N LYS A 218 13.67 -0.29 4.99
CA LYS A 218 14.89 -0.86 4.39
C LYS A 218 15.91 0.23 4.18
N LYS A 219 17.14 0.00 4.63
CA LYS A 219 18.24 0.95 4.46
C LYS A 219 18.67 1.01 2.98
N ALA A 220 18.70 2.21 2.42
CA ALA A 220 19.11 2.47 1.04
C ALA A 220 20.63 2.65 0.95
N GLY A 221 21.34 1.54 0.88
CA GLY A 221 22.81 1.51 0.74
C GLY A 221 23.54 2.23 1.88
N GLN A 222 24.66 2.87 1.57
CA GLN A 222 25.49 3.57 2.54
C GLN A 222 25.04 5.02 2.83
N SER A 223 23.95 5.46 2.21
CA SER A 223 23.50 6.86 2.26
C SER A 223 22.85 7.26 3.59
N GLY A 224 22.52 6.28 4.46
CA GLY A 224 21.74 6.52 5.67
C GLY A 224 20.26 6.77 5.42
N LYS A 225 19.78 6.72 4.18
CA LYS A 225 18.37 6.86 3.82
C LYS A 225 17.61 5.55 4.04
N TYR A 226 16.30 5.64 4.21
CA TYR A 226 15.40 4.51 4.36
C TYR A 226 14.31 4.52 3.31
N ILE A 227 13.87 3.33 2.91
CA ILE A 227 12.75 3.10 2.00
C ILE A 227 11.73 2.28 2.77
N LEU A 228 10.48 2.72 2.80
CA LEU A 228 9.39 1.94 3.38
C LEU A 228 8.87 0.96 2.32
N THR A 229 8.81 -0.34 2.64
CA THR A 229 8.39 -1.38 1.69
C THR A 229 7.47 -2.40 2.36
N PRO A 230 6.50 -2.96 1.63
CA PRO A 230 5.74 -4.10 2.13
C PRO A 230 6.61 -5.35 2.32
N VAL A 231 6.24 -6.19 3.26
CA VAL A 231 6.85 -7.52 3.49
C VAL A 231 5.85 -8.59 3.08
N ILE A 232 5.91 -8.95 1.80
CA ILE A 232 4.91 -9.80 1.14
C ILE A 232 4.73 -11.15 1.85
N SER A 233 5.81 -11.75 2.39
CA SER A 233 5.74 -13.06 3.04
C SER A 233 5.05 -13.07 4.40
N GLU A 234 4.96 -11.90 5.05
CA GLU A 234 4.33 -11.72 6.37
C GLU A 234 2.96 -11.03 6.24
N SER A 235 2.51 -10.77 5.02
CA SER A 235 1.24 -10.10 4.73
C SER A 235 0.21 -11.09 4.16
N GLY A 236 -1.06 -10.72 4.26
CA GLY A 236 -2.20 -11.46 3.73
C GLY A 236 -3.10 -12.02 4.82
N THR A 237 -3.96 -12.94 4.42
CA THR A 237 -5.04 -13.50 5.26
C THR A 237 -4.61 -14.65 6.17
N GLU A 238 -3.41 -15.19 5.94
CA GLU A 238 -2.83 -16.29 6.73
C GLU A 238 -1.81 -15.80 7.77
N ALA A 239 -1.60 -14.49 7.86
CA ALA A 239 -0.63 -13.88 8.77
C ALA A 239 -1.06 -14.04 10.24
N GLU A 240 -0.07 -14.18 11.14
CA GLU A 240 -0.33 -14.29 12.57
C GLU A 240 -0.65 -12.91 13.17
N ILE A 241 -1.72 -12.83 13.97
CA ILE A 241 -2.18 -11.58 14.58
C ILE A 241 -2.17 -11.69 16.12
N GLU A 242 -1.49 -10.75 16.75
CA GLU A 242 -1.61 -10.36 18.15
C GLU A 242 -2.15 -8.92 18.15
N GLU A 243 -3.46 -8.75 18.26
CA GLU A 243 -4.08 -7.43 18.22
C GLU A 243 -3.55 -6.54 19.35
N VAL A 244 -3.10 -5.34 18.99
CA VAL A 244 -2.75 -4.28 19.93
C VAL A 244 -3.59 -3.06 19.64
N ASP A 245 -4.27 -2.57 20.68
CA ASP A 245 -5.04 -1.34 20.57
C ASP A 245 -4.10 -0.20 20.17
N ALA A 246 -4.43 0.50 19.08
CA ALA A 246 -3.91 1.84 18.83
C ALA A 246 -4.27 2.63 20.09
N SER A 247 -3.27 2.98 20.89
CA SER A 247 -3.49 3.44 22.26
C SER A 247 -4.55 4.55 22.28
N SER A 248 -5.72 4.26 22.86
CA SER A 248 -6.65 5.29 23.29
C SER A 248 -5.92 6.15 24.31
N ASP A 249 -5.36 7.25 23.86
CA ASP A 249 -4.90 8.31 24.74
C ASP A 249 -6.12 8.75 25.57
N GLY A 250 -6.04 8.48 26.88
CA GLY A 250 -7.14 8.66 27.80
C GLY A 250 -7.55 10.13 27.90
N GLY A 251 -8.67 10.47 27.26
CA GLY A 251 -9.32 11.78 27.38
C GLY A 251 -10.42 11.81 28.43
N ALA A 252 -10.04 12.16 29.67
CA ALA A 252 -10.81 12.78 30.79
C ALA A 252 -12.08 12.12 31.34
#